data_AF-A0A926JYC9-F1
#
_entry.id   AF-A0A926JYC9-F1
#
_cell.length_a   1.000
_cell.length_b   1.000
_cell.length_c   1.000
_cell.angle_alpha   90.00
_cell.angle_beta   90.00
_cell.angle_gamma   90.00
#
_symmetry.space_group_name_H-M   'P 1'
#
loop_
_entity.id
_entity.type
_entity.pdbx_description
1 polymer ?
#
loop_
_entity_poly.entity_id
_entity_poly.type
_entity_poly.pdbx_seq_one_letter_code
_entity_poly.pdbx_strand_id
1 'polypeptide(L)'
;MSGEAPSDRVPVPVAPHARNRRPDLSLPWWALAYAFVTTAGLAMLVWAILVLDALSYGVFQVLDVAAVGPPVVDRYSTAFAVAVAVNLGSTLALSRLALRTSAAAWPPVLAGLLVALVTGTVAACVLLLMLGLDPVAVVTTF
;
A
#
# COMPACT_ATOMS: atom_id res chain seq x y z
N MET A 1 -16.37 73.41 -20.76
CA MET A 1 -17.53 72.54 -20.47
C MET A 1 -17.27 71.20 -21.12
N SER A 2 -16.78 70.24 -20.34
CA SER A 2 -16.47 68.87 -20.76
C SER A 2 -17.75 68.09 -20.94
N GLY A 3 -17.94 67.47 -22.12
CA GLY A 3 -18.98 66.50 -22.38
C GLY A 3 -18.35 65.12 -22.49
N GLU A 4 -18.40 64.35 -21.40
CA GLU A 4 -17.95 62.96 -21.35
C GLU A 4 -19.11 62.07 -21.78
N ALA A 5 -18.98 61.42 -22.94
CA ALA A 5 -19.98 60.48 -23.44
C ALA A 5 -19.79 59.11 -22.75
N PRO A 6 -20.87 58.48 -22.24
CA PRO A 6 -20.78 57.18 -21.59
C PRO A 6 -20.50 56.07 -22.61
N SER A 7 -19.36 55.39 -22.41
CA SER A 7 -18.90 54.23 -23.17
C SER A 7 -19.83 53.03 -22.94
N ASP A 8 -20.64 52.75 -23.96
CA ASP A 8 -21.49 51.57 -24.07
C ASP A 8 -20.62 50.32 -24.31
N ARG A 9 -20.24 49.63 -23.22
CA ARG A 9 -19.49 48.38 -23.29
C ARG A 9 -20.46 47.21 -23.20
N VAL A 10 -20.70 46.60 -24.35
CA VAL A 10 -21.35 45.29 -24.51
C VAL A 10 -20.67 44.26 -23.59
N PRO A 11 -21.41 43.53 -22.74
CA PRO A 11 -20.84 42.48 -21.91
C PRO A 11 -20.40 41.32 -22.80
N VAL A 12 -19.08 41.13 -22.90
CA VAL A 12 -18.48 39.97 -23.57
C VAL A 12 -18.83 38.72 -22.74
N PRO A 13 -19.41 37.67 -23.34
CA PRO A 13 -19.63 36.40 -22.66
C PRO A 13 -18.26 35.77 -22.34
N VAL A 14 -17.88 35.81 -21.06
CA VAL A 14 -16.68 35.14 -20.57
C VAL A 14 -16.92 33.64 -20.69
N ALA A 15 -16.28 33.00 -21.67
CA ALA A 15 -16.30 31.55 -21.82
C ALA A 15 -15.90 30.89 -20.49
N PRO A 16 -16.62 29.84 -20.04
CA PRO A 16 -16.29 29.15 -18.81
C PRO A 16 -14.85 28.65 -18.94
N HIS A 17 -14.00 29.13 -18.04
CA HIS A 17 -12.61 28.71 -17.93
C HIS A 17 -12.58 27.19 -17.93
N ALA A 18 -12.08 26.62 -19.03
CA ALA A 18 -11.67 25.24 -19.09
C ALA A 18 -10.64 25.08 -17.97
N ARG A 19 -11.09 24.56 -16.83
CA ARG A 19 -10.23 24.24 -15.70
C ARG A 19 -9.19 23.27 -16.24
N ASN A 20 -7.98 23.77 -16.43
CA ASN A 20 -6.77 22.98 -16.54
C ASN A 20 -6.69 22.09 -15.29
N ARG A 21 -7.41 20.96 -15.29
CA ARG A 21 -7.10 19.81 -14.44
C ARG A 21 -5.83 19.21 -15.03
N ARG A 22 -4.70 19.88 -14.83
CA ARG A 22 -3.45 19.13 -14.74
C ARG A 22 -3.63 18.28 -13.49
N PRO A 23 -3.65 16.93 -13.58
CA PRO A 23 -3.48 16.14 -12.39
C PRO A 23 -2.09 16.49 -11.89
N ASP A 24 -2.00 17.27 -10.83
CA ASP A 24 -0.81 17.37 -10.01
C ASP A 24 -0.53 15.95 -9.50
N LEU A 25 0.20 15.19 -10.31
CA LEU A 25 0.82 13.91 -9.99
C LEU A 25 2.06 14.14 -9.12
N SER A 26 2.06 15.19 -8.30
CA SER A 26 2.87 15.21 -7.10
C SER A 26 2.26 14.18 -6.16
N LEU A 27 2.56 12.90 -6.41
CA LEU A 27 2.39 11.87 -5.40
C LEU A 27 3.09 12.44 -4.17
N PRO A 28 2.36 12.78 -3.08
CA PRO A 28 2.96 13.43 -1.95
C PRO A 28 4.08 12.50 -1.49
N TRP A 29 5.30 13.01 -1.39
CA TRP A 29 6.49 12.17 -1.17
C TRP A 29 6.32 11.21 0.03
N TRP A 30 5.50 11.61 1.01
CA TRP A 30 5.03 10.80 2.13
C TRP A 30 4.34 9.50 1.73
N ALA A 31 3.46 9.50 0.71
CA ALA A 31 2.82 8.28 0.21
C ALA A 31 3.84 7.30 -0.39
N LEU A 32 4.87 7.82 -1.06
CA LEU A 32 5.98 7.01 -1.56
C LEU A 32 6.80 6.43 -0.40
N ALA A 33 7.07 7.22 0.64
CA ALA A 33 7.75 6.76 1.84
C ALA A 33 6.97 5.62 2.54
N TYR A 34 5.64 5.74 2.68
CA TYR A 34 4.82 4.68 3.27
C TYR A 34 4.76 3.42 2.41
N ALA A 35 4.64 3.56 1.08
CA ALA A 35 4.68 2.43 0.18
C ALA A 35 6.04 1.70 0.26
N PHE A 36 7.14 2.46 0.34
CA PHE A 36 8.47 1.91 0.49
C PHE A 36 8.63 1.18 1.83
N VAL A 37 8.23 1.80 2.94
CA VAL A 37 8.32 1.19 4.29
C VAL A 37 7.46 -0.07 4.40
N THR A 38 6.23 -0.06 3.88
CA THR A 38 5.36 -1.25 3.90
C THR A 38 5.92 -2.38 3.03
N THR A 39 6.46 -2.05 1.86
CA THR A 39 7.09 -3.04 0.97
C THR A 39 8.36 -3.60 1.60
N ALA A 40 9.19 -2.75 2.21
CA ALA A 40 10.39 -3.18 2.93
C ALA A 40 10.04 -4.07 4.13
N GLY A 41 8.99 -3.74 4.88
CA GLY A 41 8.47 -4.57 5.97
C GLY A 41 8.01 -5.95 5.48
N LEU A 42 7.27 -6.01 4.36
CA LEU A 42 6.87 -7.28 3.74
C LEU A 42 8.08 -8.09 3.26
N ALA A 43 9.07 -7.44 2.66
CA ALA A 43 10.29 -8.11 2.20
C ALA A 43 11.09 -8.68 3.38
N MET A 44 11.23 -7.91 4.46
CA MET A 44 11.89 -8.34 5.69
C MET A 44 11.14 -9.50 6.35
N LEU A 45 9.80 -9.48 6.34
CA LEU A 45 8.97 -10.57 6.85
C LEU A 45 9.16 -11.86 6.04
N VAL A 46 9.13 -11.79 4.71
CA VAL A 46 9.40 -12.94 3.83
C VAL A 46 10.78 -13.52 4.10
N TRP A 47 11.77 -12.63 4.19
CA TRP A 47 13.15 -13.04 4.48
C TRP A 47 13.25 -13.76 5.82
N ALA A 48 12.62 -13.22 6.87
CA ALA A 48 12.61 -13.84 8.20
C ALA A 48 11.97 -15.24 8.16
N ILE A 49 10.85 -15.41 7.46
CA ILE A 49 10.19 -16.73 7.33
C ILE A 49 11.08 -17.70 6.54
N LEU A 50 11.72 -17.25 5.45
CA LEU A 50 12.62 -18.08 4.67
C LEU A 50 13.83 -18.53 5.48
N VAL A 51 14.43 -17.64 6.28
CA VAL A 51 15.53 -17.98 7.19
C VAL A 51 15.07 -18.99 8.24
N LEU A 52 13.89 -18.80 8.82
CA LEU A 52 13.34 -19.72 9.81
C LEU A 52 13.06 -21.11 9.21
N ASP A 53 12.53 -21.17 7.99
CA ASP A 53 12.27 -22.43 7.28
C ASP A 53 13.58 -23.15 6.91
N ALA A 54 14.57 -22.41 6.41
CA ALA A 54 15.89 -22.95 6.10
C ALA A 54 16.62 -23.48 7.34
N LEU A 55 16.54 -22.76 8.47
CA LEU A 55 17.09 -23.21 9.75
C LEU A 55 16.37 -24.46 10.26
N SER A 56 15.04 -24.48 10.18
CA SER A 56 14.22 -25.63 10.59
C SER A 56 14.57 -26.86 9.75
N TYR A 57 14.64 -26.72 8.43
CA TYR A 57 15.09 -27.77 7.52
C TYR A 57 16.48 -28.28 7.89
N GLY A 58 17.45 -27.40 8.13
CA GLY A 58 18.80 -27.79 8.53
C GLY A 58 18.83 -28.58 9.86
N VAL A 59 18.04 -28.16 10.85
CA VAL A 59 17.93 -28.88 12.13
C VAL A 59 17.28 -30.26 11.94
N PHE A 60 16.16 -30.35 11.21
CA PHE A 60 15.49 -31.63 10.97
C PHE A 60 16.36 -32.60 10.15
N GLN A 61 17.13 -32.09 9.19
CA GLN A 61 18.07 -32.88 8.40
C GLN A 61 19.21 -33.45 9.25
N VAL A 62 19.74 -32.67 10.21
CA VAL A 62 20.81 -33.14 11.13
C VAL A 62 20.27 -34.15 12.13
N LEU A 63 19.03 -33.98 12.58
CA LEU A 63 18.39 -34.87 13.56
C LEU A 63 17.82 -36.15 12.92
N ASP A 64 17.80 -36.26 11.59
CA ASP A 64 17.13 -37.32 10.82
C ASP A 64 15.64 -37.48 11.19
N VAL A 65 15.05 -36.38 11.68
CA VAL A 65 13.66 -36.32 12.12
C VAL A 65 12.82 -35.90 10.91
N ALA A 66 12.37 -36.90 10.17
CA ALA A 66 11.47 -36.82 9.02
C ALA A 66 12.07 -36.27 7.70
N ALA A 67 11.57 -36.82 6.59
CA ALA A 67 11.83 -36.35 5.23
C ALA A 67 11.11 -35.01 4.98
N VAL A 68 11.62 -33.93 5.58
CA VAL A 68 11.18 -32.57 5.28
C VAL A 68 11.71 -32.22 3.89
N GLY A 69 10.85 -31.71 3.01
CA GLY A 69 11.27 -31.26 1.68
C GLY A 69 12.11 -29.97 1.77
N PRO A 70 13.05 -29.73 0.84
CA PRO A 70 13.87 -28.52 0.84
C PRO A 70 13.02 -27.26 0.63
N PRO A 71 13.41 -26.11 1.19
CA PRO A 71 12.70 -24.84 1.00
C PRO A 71 12.68 -24.45 -0.49
N VAL A 72 11.48 -24.30 -1.05
CA VAL A 72 11.28 -23.93 -2.46
C VAL A 72 11.17 -22.41 -2.60
N VAL A 73 12.27 -21.76 -2.98
CA VAL A 73 12.38 -20.29 -3.09
C VAL A 73 11.29 -19.67 -3.98
N ASP A 74 10.87 -20.36 -5.05
CA ASP A 74 9.81 -19.91 -5.96
C ASP A 74 8.45 -19.73 -5.28
N ARG A 75 8.19 -20.49 -4.21
CA ARG A 75 6.96 -20.36 -3.43
C ARG A 75 6.96 -19.04 -2.64
N TYR A 76 8.10 -18.65 -2.08
CA TYR A 76 8.27 -17.41 -1.34
C TYR A 76 8.22 -16.19 -2.27
N SER A 77 8.82 -16.26 -3.45
CA SER A 77 8.77 -15.17 -4.44
C SER A 77 7.35 -14.93 -4.94
N THR A 78 6.59 -15.99 -5.21
CA THR A 78 5.18 -15.91 -5.62
C THR A 78 4.31 -15.34 -4.50
N ALA A 79 4.48 -15.81 -3.26
CA ALA A 79 3.76 -15.28 -2.10
C ALA A 79 4.06 -13.79 -1.87
N PHE A 80 5.31 -13.36 -2.02
CA PHE A 80 5.70 -11.96 -1.94
C PHE A 80 5.06 -11.11 -3.02
N ALA A 81 5.08 -11.56 -4.28
CA ALA A 81 4.45 -10.85 -5.39
C ALA A 81 2.95 -10.64 -5.18
N VAL A 82 2.25 -11.68 -4.69
CA VAL A 82 0.82 -11.60 -4.35
C VAL A 82 0.58 -10.61 -3.20
N ALA A 83 1.40 -10.64 -2.14
CA ALA A 83 1.25 -9.71 -1.02
C ALA A 83 1.50 -8.25 -1.43
N VAL A 84 2.47 -7.99 -2.31
CA VAL A 84 2.70 -6.65 -2.88
C VAL A 84 1.49 -6.20 -3.72
N ALA A 85 0.95 -7.09 -4.57
CA ALA A 85 -0.23 -6.79 -5.36
C ALA A 85 -1.45 -6.46 -4.48
N VAL A 86 -1.66 -7.24 -3.41
CA VAL A 86 -2.73 -6.99 -2.42
C VAL A 86 -2.50 -5.68 -1.69
N ASN A 87 -1.28 -5.37 -1.26
CA ASN A 87 -0.97 -4.10 -0.57
C ASN A 87 -1.30 -2.90 -1.48
N LEU A 88 -0.85 -2.93 -2.74
CA LEU A 88 -1.12 -1.87 -3.72
C LEU A 88 -2.61 -1.74 -4.04
N GLY A 89 -3.29 -2.86 -4.30
CA GLY A 89 -4.72 -2.89 -4.61
C GLY A 89 -5.58 -2.38 -3.45
N SER A 90 -5.26 -2.81 -2.23
CA SER A 90 -5.97 -2.40 -1.02
C SER A 90 -5.73 -0.92 -0.69
N THR A 91 -4.50 -0.43 -0.90
CA THR A 91 -4.16 1.01 -0.72
C THR A 91 -4.95 1.88 -1.69
N LEU A 92 -5.06 1.46 -2.96
CA LEU A 92 -5.87 2.14 -3.97
C LEU A 92 -7.37 2.14 -3.62
N ALA A 93 -7.90 0.99 -3.19
CA ALA A 93 -9.30 0.85 -2.80
C ALA A 93 -9.64 1.72 -1.58
N LEU A 94 -8.82 1.68 -0.53
CA LEU A 94 -9.01 2.46 0.69
C LEU A 94 -8.79 3.94 0.47
N SER A 95 -7.84 4.33 -0.38
CA SER A 95 -7.64 5.74 -0.75
C SER A 95 -8.86 6.29 -1.50
N ARG A 96 -9.45 5.51 -2.42
CA ARG A 96 -10.70 5.88 -3.09
C ARG A 96 -11.89 5.93 -2.13
N LEU A 97 -11.93 5.03 -1.15
CA LEU A 97 -12.98 5.03 -0.14
C LEU A 97 -12.85 6.23 0.82
N ALA A 98 -11.63 6.56 1.25
CA ALA A 98 -11.33 7.71 2.11
C ALA A 98 -11.65 9.05 1.44
N LEU A 99 -11.49 9.14 0.11
CA LEU A 99 -11.93 10.30 -0.67
C LEU A 99 -13.47 10.42 -0.77
N ARG A 100 -14.20 9.33 -0.55
CA ARG A 100 -15.67 9.29 -0.59
C ARG A 100 -16.33 9.45 0.77
N THR A 101 -15.60 9.23 1.86
CA THR A 101 -16.11 9.31 3.23
C THR A 101 -15.54 10.53 3.96
N SER A 102 -16.18 10.95 5.06
CA SER A 102 -15.83 12.14 5.85
C SER A 102 -14.40 12.16 6.46
N ALA A 103 -13.53 11.23 6.09
CA ALA A 103 -12.09 11.28 6.34
C ALA A 103 -11.39 12.48 5.65
N ALA A 104 -12.10 13.21 4.78
CA ALA A 104 -11.65 14.51 4.25
C ALA A 104 -11.31 15.54 5.33
N ALA A 105 -11.82 15.38 6.56
CA ALA A 105 -11.50 16.25 7.70
C ALA A 105 -10.17 15.91 8.40
N TRP A 106 -9.57 14.75 8.09
CA TRP A 106 -8.31 14.33 8.73
C TRP A 106 -7.09 14.83 7.96
N PRO A 107 -5.97 15.12 8.64
CA PRO A 107 -4.71 15.38 7.98
C PRO A 107 -4.33 14.20 7.07
N PRO A 108 -3.95 14.44 5.81
CA PRO A 108 -3.73 13.38 4.81
C PRO A 108 -2.63 12.39 5.24
N VAL A 109 -1.68 12.82 6.07
CA VAL A 109 -0.62 11.97 6.63
C VAL A 109 -1.18 10.91 7.58
N LEU A 110 -2.11 11.27 8.47
CA LEU A 110 -2.72 10.34 9.43
C LEU A 110 -3.65 9.34 8.73
N ALA A 111 -4.42 9.81 7.75
CA ALA A 111 -5.25 8.93 6.93
C ALA A 111 -4.39 7.94 6.12
N GLY A 112 -3.29 8.42 5.52
CA GLY A 112 -2.32 7.59 4.81
C GLY A 112 -1.65 6.54 5.70
N LEU A 113 -1.28 6.92 6.93
CA LEU A 113 -0.71 6.00 7.91
C LEU A 113 -1.67 4.87 8.26
N LEU A 114 -2.94 5.18 8.56
CA LEU A 114 -3.94 4.16 8.92
C LEU A 114 -4.23 3.22 7.74
N VAL A 115 -4.32 3.77 6.53
CA VAL A 115 -4.48 2.96 5.32
C VAL A 115 -3.26 2.03 5.16
N ALA A 116 -2.04 2.56 5.22
CA ALA A 116 -0.82 1.78 5.09
C ALA A 116 -0.70 0.69 6.16
N LEU A 117 -1.14 0.98 7.39
CA LEU A 117 -1.16 0.01 8.48
C LEU A 117 -2.12 -1.14 8.14
N VAL A 118 -3.38 -0.83 7.81
CA VAL A 118 -4.40 -1.83 7.51
C VAL A 118 -4.01 -2.66 6.28
N THR A 119 -3.55 -2.03 5.20
CA THR A 119 -3.15 -2.75 3.98
C THR A 119 -1.92 -3.59 4.20
N GLY A 120 -0.96 -3.10 4.99
CA GLY A 120 0.22 -3.84 5.41
C GLY A 120 -0.15 -5.08 6.22
N THR A 121 -1.07 -4.97 7.19
CA THR A 121 -1.55 -6.11 7.98
C THR A 121 -2.27 -7.13 7.11
N VAL A 122 -3.16 -6.69 6.21
CA VAL A 122 -3.86 -7.59 5.30
C VAL A 122 -2.88 -8.31 4.37
N ALA A 123 -1.90 -7.58 3.81
CA ALA A 123 -0.87 -8.16 2.96
C ALA A 123 0.00 -9.18 3.72
N ALA A 124 0.37 -8.89 4.97
CA ALA A 124 1.09 -9.83 5.83
C ALA A 124 0.25 -11.09 6.12
N CYS A 125 -1.04 -10.96 6.41
CA CYS A 125 -1.92 -12.11 6.61
C CYS A 125 -2.02 -12.97 5.34
N VAL A 126 -2.19 -12.35 4.16
CA VAL A 126 -2.23 -13.08 2.89
C VAL A 126 -0.91 -13.81 2.62
N LEU A 127 0.22 -13.17 2.95
CA LEU A 127 1.54 -13.77 2.81
C LEU A 127 1.69 -15.03 3.68
N LEU A 128 1.29 -14.95 4.94
CA LEU A 128 1.31 -16.08 5.88
C LEU A 128 0.41 -17.21 5.38
N LEU A 129 -0.83 -16.89 4.96
CA LEU A 129 -1.77 -17.87 4.43
C LEU A 129 -1.24 -18.58 3.17
N MET A 130 -0.59 -17.85 2.25
CA MET A 130 0.03 -18.44 1.05
C MET A 130 1.19 -19.40 1.39
N LEU A 131 1.91 -19.09 2.47
CA LEU A 131 2.94 -19.96 3.01
C LEU A 131 2.36 -21.14 3.81
N GLY A 132 1.04 -21.17 4.03
CA GLY A 132 0.36 -22.20 4.83
C GLY A 132 0.50 -21.99 6.33
N LEU A 133 0.93 -20.80 6.75
CA LEU A 133 1.03 -20.41 8.16
C LEU A 133 -0.28 -19.77 8.61
N ASP A 134 -0.77 -20.17 9.78
CA ASP A 134 -1.94 -19.55 10.38
C ASP A 134 -1.54 -18.16 10.94
N PRO A 135 -2.09 -17.06 10.38
CA PRO A 135 -1.71 -15.71 10.80
C PRO A 135 -2.09 -15.42 12.25
N VAL A 136 -3.15 -16.03 12.77
CA VAL A 136 -3.57 -15.83 14.17
C VAL A 136 -2.57 -16.51 15.09
N ALA A 137 -2.20 -17.76 14.78
CA ALA A 137 -1.21 -18.49 15.57
C ALA A 137 0.13 -17.76 15.62
N VAL A 138 0.58 -17.19 14.49
CA VAL A 138 1.82 -16.39 14.44
C VAL A 138 1.71 -15.15 15.34
N VAL A 139 0.59 -14.41 15.29
CA VAL A 139 0.43 -13.18 16.10
C VAL A 139 0.28 -13.46 17.59
N THR A 140 -0.33 -14.59 17.98
CA THR A 140 -0.57 -14.91 19.40
C THR A 140 0.56 -15.65 20.08
N THR A 141 1.53 -16.18 19.31
CA THR A 141 2.67 -16.94 19.84
C THR A 141 3.86 -16.04 20.21
N PHE A 142 3.85 -14.78 19.76
CA PHE A 142 4.78 -13.73 20.22
C PHE A 142 4.10 -12.81 21.25
#